data_AF-A0A369QKN5-F1
#
_entry.id   AF-A0A369QKN5-F1
#
_cell.length_a   1.000
_cell.length_b   1.000
_cell.length_c   1.000
_cell.angle_alpha   90.00
_cell.angle_beta   90.00
_cell.angle_gamma   90.00
#
_symmetry.space_group_name_H-M   'P 1'
#
loop_
_entity.id
_entity.type
_entity.pdbx_description
1 polymer ?
#
loop_
_entity_poly.entity_id
_entity_poly.type
_entity_poly.pdbx_seq_one_letter_code
_entity_poly.pdbx_strand_id
1 'polypeptide(L)'
;MKNLFLKIEKARTSDYLDILIESYPKVFSVVKDFELKYPRLPFNFTLNDLQKLKSKGIITDENLLDLQVDLQFTELKRLLLAVLWKNGHITRIQSVLDGIGGTIKSKTDYGVIFRQFGKSLAEPNEPIVDQHVLRAYCEYGNLKDVIGRNKVPRKSVFKSSDQSLIDSYRKWLANILANVKPEERNSFKYKIDKIMFAIGKLLD
;
A
#
# COMPACT_ATOMS: atom_id res chain seq x y z
N MET A 1 11.95 17.08 9.11
CA MET A 1 10.91 16.10 8.77
C MET A 1 9.49 16.59 9.10
N LYS A 2 9.19 17.09 10.31
CA LYS A 2 7.87 17.70 10.62
C LYS A 2 7.44 18.82 9.65
N ASN A 3 8.36 19.74 9.29
CA ASN A 3 8.07 20.80 8.31
C ASN A 3 7.70 20.21 6.92
N LEU A 4 8.43 19.20 6.44
CA LEU A 4 8.11 18.50 5.20
C LEU A 4 6.69 17.90 5.25
N PHE A 5 6.34 17.22 6.34
CA PHE A 5 4.99 16.67 6.53
C PHE A 5 3.90 17.75 6.46
N LEU A 6 4.08 18.88 7.14
CA LEU A 6 3.13 20.01 7.08
C LEU A 6 3.02 20.63 5.67
N LYS A 7 4.12 20.66 4.91
CA LYS A 7 4.11 21.13 3.51
C LYS A 7 3.36 20.16 2.59
N ILE A 8 3.48 18.84 2.83
CA ILE A 8 2.72 17.81 2.12
C ILE A 8 1.21 17.99 2.31
N GLU A 9 0.73 18.25 3.53
CA GLU A 9 -0.69 18.47 3.80
C GLU A 9 -1.28 19.67 3.03
N LYS A 10 -0.42 20.65 2.73
CA LYS A 10 -0.78 21.86 1.97
C LYS A 10 -0.54 21.73 0.46
N ALA A 11 0.08 20.65 0.00
CA ALA A 11 0.34 20.41 -1.40
C ALA A 11 -0.97 20.17 -2.18
N ARG A 12 -1.01 20.66 -3.42
CA ARG A 12 -2.21 20.58 -4.29
C ARG A 12 -1.93 20.03 -5.68
N THR A 13 -0.66 19.97 -6.10
CA THR A 13 -0.25 19.47 -7.40
C THR A 13 0.92 18.50 -7.26
N SER A 14 1.02 17.59 -8.24
CA SER A 14 2.10 16.60 -8.29
C SER A 14 3.46 17.26 -8.48
N ASP A 15 3.53 18.35 -9.25
CA ASP A 15 4.78 19.08 -9.51
C ASP A 15 5.32 19.78 -8.26
N TYR A 16 4.42 20.31 -7.42
CA TYR A 16 4.83 20.89 -6.15
C TYR A 16 5.53 19.86 -5.26
N LEU A 17 5.05 18.60 -5.24
CA LEU A 17 5.70 17.53 -4.47
C LEU A 17 7.10 17.19 -4.98
N ASP A 18 7.34 17.27 -6.29
CA ASP A 18 8.67 17.03 -6.88
C ASP A 18 9.65 18.14 -6.46
N ILE A 19 9.25 19.40 -6.64
CA ILE A 19 10.05 20.56 -6.22
C ILE A 19 10.28 20.54 -4.71
N LEU A 20 9.25 20.18 -3.94
CA LEU A 20 9.33 20.11 -2.50
C LEU A 20 10.37 19.09 -2.05
N ILE A 21 10.41 17.90 -2.67
CA ILE A 21 11.28 16.81 -2.21
C ILE A 21 12.76 17.10 -2.53
N GLU A 22 13.06 17.85 -3.58
CA GLU A 22 14.42 18.29 -3.93
C GLU A 22 15.05 19.14 -2.82
N SER A 23 14.24 19.89 -2.07
CA SER A 23 14.69 20.65 -0.88
C SER A 23 15.04 19.76 0.32
N TYR A 24 14.85 18.44 0.24
CA TYR A 24 15.16 17.47 1.28
C TYR A 24 16.03 16.31 0.75
N PRO A 25 17.35 16.53 0.55
CA PRO A 25 18.22 15.59 -0.17
C PRO A 25 18.21 14.15 0.36
N LYS A 26 18.16 13.96 1.68
CA LYS A 26 18.10 12.63 2.30
C LYS A 26 16.80 11.89 1.94
N VAL A 27 15.67 12.59 1.91
CA VAL A 27 14.38 12.00 1.57
C VAL A 27 14.32 11.72 0.07
N PHE A 28 14.79 12.66 -0.75
CA PHE A 28 14.89 12.50 -2.19
C PHE A 28 15.71 11.27 -2.59
N SER A 29 16.88 11.07 -1.97
CA SER A 29 17.71 9.88 -2.19
C SER A 29 16.97 8.58 -1.87
N VAL A 30 16.26 8.52 -0.74
CA VAL A 30 15.48 7.32 -0.39
C VAL A 30 14.29 7.09 -1.33
N VAL A 31 13.65 8.15 -1.84
CA VAL A 31 12.60 8.04 -2.86
C VAL A 31 13.17 7.44 -4.15
N LYS A 32 14.37 7.84 -4.58
CA LYS A 32 15.04 7.26 -5.75
C LYS A 32 15.35 5.78 -5.56
N ASP A 33 15.86 5.40 -4.39
CA ASP A 33 16.10 3.99 -4.05
C ASP A 33 14.79 3.17 -4.05
N PHE A 34 13.69 3.75 -3.56
CA PHE A 34 12.38 3.12 -3.59
C PHE A 34 11.94 2.80 -5.01
N GLU A 35 12.09 3.73 -5.95
CA GLU A 35 11.66 3.55 -7.36
C GLU A 35 12.42 2.42 -8.06
N LEU A 36 13.70 2.23 -7.72
CA LEU A 36 14.50 1.11 -8.23
C LEU A 36 14.07 -0.23 -7.64
N LYS A 37 13.73 -0.25 -6.34
CA LYS A 37 13.38 -1.48 -5.62
C LYS A 37 11.92 -1.91 -5.83
N TYR A 38 11.01 -0.95 -6.00
CA TYR A 38 9.58 -1.14 -6.09
C TYR A 38 9.04 -0.38 -7.32
N PRO A 39 9.34 -0.86 -8.54
CA PRO A 39 8.86 -0.21 -9.74
C PRO A 39 7.33 -0.15 -9.76
N ARG A 40 6.80 0.96 -10.28
CA ARG A 40 5.36 1.15 -10.41
C ARG A 40 4.78 0.07 -11.32
N LEU A 41 3.73 -0.62 -10.86
CA LEU A 41 3.01 -1.58 -11.68
C LEU A 41 2.20 -0.83 -12.75
N PRO A 42 2.29 -1.23 -14.04
CA PRO A 42 1.59 -0.56 -15.14
C PRO A 42 0.14 -1.02 -15.29
N PHE A 43 -0.43 -1.65 -14.26
CA PHE A 43 -1.77 -2.23 -14.28
C PHE A 43 -2.48 -2.05 -12.94
N ASN A 44 -3.80 -2.13 -12.98
CA ASN A 44 -4.67 -2.21 -11.82
C ASN A 44 -5.32 -3.60 -11.80
N PHE A 45 -5.95 -3.96 -10.69
CA PHE A 45 -6.69 -5.21 -10.57
C PHE A 45 -8.14 -4.92 -10.20
N THR A 46 -9.08 -5.30 -11.04
CA THR A 46 -10.49 -4.97 -10.81
C THR A 46 -11.21 -6.12 -10.09
N LEU A 47 -12.37 -5.82 -9.50
CA LEU A 47 -13.30 -6.84 -9.01
C LEU A 47 -13.68 -7.83 -10.10
N ASN A 48 -13.83 -7.38 -11.34
CA ASN A 48 -14.14 -8.23 -12.49
C ASN A 48 -13.00 -9.23 -12.78
N ASP A 49 -11.75 -8.82 -12.63
CA ASP A 49 -10.61 -9.73 -12.79
C ASP A 49 -10.62 -10.83 -11.73
N LEU A 50 -10.96 -10.49 -10.48
CA LEU A 50 -11.13 -11.48 -9.41
C LEU A 50 -12.25 -12.47 -9.74
N GLN A 51 -13.40 -11.99 -10.21
CA GLN A 51 -14.52 -12.88 -10.56
C GLN A 51 -14.18 -13.80 -11.73
N LYS A 52 -13.44 -13.32 -12.74
CA LYS A 52 -12.95 -14.15 -13.84
C LYS A 52 -11.98 -15.24 -13.37
N LEU A 53 -11.16 -14.96 -12.36
CA LEU A 53 -10.27 -15.98 -11.79
C LEU A 53 -11.07 -17.05 -11.04
N LYS A 54 -12.09 -16.64 -10.27
CA LYS A 54 -13.00 -17.57 -9.58
C LYS A 54 -13.80 -18.44 -10.53
N SER A 55 -14.38 -17.86 -11.58
CA SER A 55 -15.15 -18.60 -12.58
C SER A 55 -14.32 -19.63 -13.34
N LYS A 56 -12.99 -19.46 -13.39
CA LYS A 56 -12.04 -20.40 -13.99
C LYS A 56 -11.50 -21.45 -13.00
N GLY A 57 -11.96 -21.43 -11.75
CA GLY A 57 -11.46 -22.29 -10.67
C GLY A 57 -10.05 -21.96 -10.18
N ILE A 58 -9.36 -20.98 -10.78
CA ILE A 58 -7.97 -20.61 -10.43
C ILE A 58 -7.89 -20.11 -8.99
N ILE A 59 -8.94 -19.40 -8.55
CA ILE A 59 -9.09 -18.88 -7.20
C ILE A 59 -10.35 -19.49 -6.60
N THR A 60 -10.28 -20.01 -5.37
CA THR A 60 -11.45 -20.54 -4.67
C THR A 60 -12.37 -19.41 -4.18
N ASP A 61 -13.57 -19.75 -3.70
CA ASP A 61 -14.49 -18.77 -3.12
C ASP A 61 -13.89 -18.06 -1.89
N GLU A 62 -12.99 -18.73 -1.17
CA GLU A 62 -12.24 -18.21 -0.02
C GLU A 62 -11.00 -17.37 -0.39
N ASN A 63 -10.81 -17.08 -1.69
CA ASN A 63 -9.68 -16.36 -2.26
C ASN A 63 -8.32 -17.11 -2.15
N LEU A 64 -8.34 -18.44 -2.15
CA LEU A 64 -7.11 -19.24 -2.18
C LEU A 64 -6.70 -19.53 -3.63
N LEU A 65 -5.39 -19.52 -3.91
CA LEU A 65 -4.86 -19.96 -5.19
C LEU A 65 -4.93 -21.48 -5.27
N ASP A 66 -5.64 -22.01 -6.25
CA ASP A 66 -5.66 -23.44 -6.55
C ASP A 66 -4.50 -23.79 -7.51
N LEU A 67 -3.57 -24.60 -7.02
CA LEU A 67 -2.41 -25.07 -7.79
C LEU A 67 -2.67 -26.37 -8.55
N GLN A 68 -3.82 -27.01 -8.33
CA GLN A 68 -4.21 -28.26 -8.99
C GLN A 68 -4.98 -28.02 -10.29
N VAL A 69 -5.52 -26.81 -10.48
CA VAL A 69 -6.09 -26.40 -11.76
C VAL A 69 -5.01 -26.47 -12.84
N ASP A 70 -5.36 -27.02 -14.01
CA ASP A 70 -4.52 -26.99 -15.20
C ASP A 70 -4.38 -25.54 -15.72
N LEU A 71 -3.58 -24.78 -14.98
CA LEU A 71 -3.08 -23.51 -15.38
C LEU A 71 -2.05 -23.82 -16.45
N GLN A 72 -2.34 -23.49 -17.71
CA GLN A 72 -1.30 -23.39 -18.72
C GLN A 72 -0.28 -22.33 -18.24
N PHE A 73 0.71 -22.80 -17.49
CA PHE A 73 1.73 -22.00 -16.87
C PHE A 73 2.74 -21.66 -17.95
N THR A 74 2.66 -20.45 -18.49
CA THR A 74 3.72 -19.90 -19.32
C THR A 74 5.03 -19.83 -18.52
N GLU A 75 6.16 -19.71 -19.22
CA GLU A 75 7.51 -19.60 -18.64
C GLU A 75 7.55 -18.54 -17.53
N LEU A 76 6.96 -17.36 -17.80
CA LEU A 76 6.87 -16.27 -16.84
C LEU A 76 6.05 -16.65 -15.60
N LYS A 77 4.89 -17.31 -15.76
CA LYS A 77 4.06 -17.71 -14.61
C LYS A 77 4.77 -18.75 -13.74
N ARG A 78 5.46 -19.72 -14.33
CA ARG A 78 6.27 -20.72 -13.59
C ARG A 78 7.35 -20.04 -12.77
N LEU A 79 8.06 -19.08 -13.37
CA LEU A 79 9.11 -18.33 -12.70
C LEU A 79 8.56 -17.51 -11.51
N LEU A 80 7.47 -16.76 -11.72
CA LEU A 80 6.85 -15.98 -10.66
C LEU A 80 6.33 -16.86 -9.52
N LEU A 81 5.67 -17.98 -9.84
CA LEU A 81 5.20 -18.93 -8.85
C LEU A 81 6.36 -19.57 -8.06
N ALA A 82 7.46 -19.93 -8.72
CA ALA A 82 8.65 -20.46 -8.06
C ALA A 82 9.25 -19.47 -7.06
N VAL A 83 9.33 -18.18 -7.42
CA VAL A 83 9.79 -17.12 -6.50
C VAL A 83 8.84 -16.96 -5.31
N LEU A 84 7.53 -16.99 -5.53
CA LEU A 84 6.54 -16.91 -4.44
C LEU A 84 6.62 -18.12 -3.52
N TRP A 85 6.76 -19.32 -4.07
CA TRP A 85 6.92 -20.56 -3.33
C TRP A 85 8.19 -20.54 -2.48
N LYS A 86 9.34 -20.19 -3.09
CA LYS A 86 10.66 -20.16 -2.41
C LYS A 86 10.69 -19.23 -1.19
N ASN A 87 9.89 -18.16 -1.23
CA ASN A 87 9.77 -17.17 -0.18
C ASN A 87 8.62 -17.46 0.81
N GLY A 88 7.82 -18.52 0.62
CA GLY A 88 6.66 -18.81 1.46
C GLY A 88 5.55 -17.75 1.34
N HIS A 89 5.42 -17.12 0.16
CA HIS A 89 4.52 -15.98 -0.07
C HIS A 89 3.21 -16.34 -0.78
N ILE A 90 2.98 -17.61 -1.13
CA ILE A 90 1.75 -18.03 -1.84
C ILE A 90 0.50 -17.62 -1.06
N THR A 91 0.50 -17.81 0.27
CA THR A 91 -0.64 -17.44 1.13
C THR A 91 -0.90 -15.93 1.19
N ARG A 92 0.08 -15.09 0.82
CA ARG A 92 -0.11 -13.63 0.76
C ARG A 92 -0.99 -13.21 -0.41
N ILE A 93 -1.13 -14.05 -1.44
CA ILE A 93 -2.06 -13.83 -2.55
C ILE A 93 -3.48 -13.68 -2.01
N GLN A 94 -3.87 -14.53 -1.05
CA GLN A 94 -5.20 -14.44 -0.42
C GLN A 94 -5.45 -13.06 0.19
N SER A 95 -4.49 -12.50 0.93
CA SER A 95 -4.64 -11.17 1.51
C SER A 95 -4.79 -10.08 0.44
N VAL A 96 -4.04 -10.17 -0.66
CA VAL A 96 -4.16 -9.22 -1.78
C VAL A 96 -5.55 -9.33 -2.42
N LEU A 97 -6.03 -10.56 -2.67
CA LEU A 97 -7.36 -10.81 -3.25
C LEU A 97 -8.49 -10.39 -2.29
N ASP A 98 -8.33 -10.59 -0.99
CA ASP A 98 -9.26 -10.06 0.03
C ASP A 98 -9.34 -8.53 -0.02
N GLY A 99 -8.20 -7.86 -0.29
CA GLY A 99 -8.14 -6.41 -0.48
C GLY A 99 -8.90 -5.97 -1.72
N ILE A 100 -8.64 -6.62 -2.85
CA ILE A 100 -9.34 -6.37 -4.13
C ILE A 100 -10.84 -6.59 -3.97
N GLY A 101 -11.24 -7.68 -3.29
CA GLY A 101 -12.63 -8.05 -3.05
C GLY A 101 -13.37 -7.19 -2.03
N GLY A 102 -12.71 -6.22 -1.39
CA GLY A 102 -13.32 -5.34 -0.40
C GLY A 102 -13.58 -6.00 0.97
N THR A 103 -12.97 -7.15 1.26
CA THR A 103 -13.16 -7.83 2.55
C THR A 103 -12.69 -6.94 3.71
N ILE A 104 -13.58 -6.68 4.67
CA ILE A 104 -13.33 -5.71 5.76
C ILE A 104 -12.40 -6.29 6.83
N LYS A 105 -12.51 -7.59 7.13
CA LYS A 105 -11.73 -8.24 8.19
C LYS A 105 -10.69 -9.20 7.62
N SER A 106 -9.49 -9.14 8.20
CA SER A 106 -8.46 -10.12 7.94
C SER A 106 -8.91 -11.50 8.44
N LYS A 107 -8.76 -12.53 7.61
CA LYS A 107 -8.91 -13.93 8.06
C LYS A 107 -7.73 -14.39 8.93
N THR A 108 -6.61 -13.64 8.91
CA THR A 108 -5.43 -13.91 9.76
C THR A 108 -5.00 -12.65 10.48
N ASP A 109 -4.34 -12.77 11.64
CA ASP A 109 -3.81 -11.60 12.36
C ASP A 109 -2.72 -10.85 11.57
N TYR A 110 -2.16 -11.49 10.54
CA TYR A 110 -1.12 -10.97 9.68
C TYR A 110 -1.70 -10.62 8.29
N GLY A 111 -0.92 -9.98 7.43
CA GLY A 111 -1.35 -9.70 6.04
C GLY A 111 -2.22 -8.45 5.87
N VAL A 112 -2.44 -7.65 6.91
CA VAL A 112 -3.19 -6.38 6.82
C VAL A 112 -2.59 -5.43 5.78
N ILE A 113 -1.26 -5.34 5.70
CA ILE A 113 -0.54 -4.56 4.69
C ILE A 113 -0.80 -5.10 3.28
N PHE A 114 -0.78 -6.42 3.09
CA PHE A 114 -1.08 -7.03 1.78
C PHE A 114 -2.54 -6.82 1.37
N ARG A 115 -3.47 -6.85 2.33
CA ARG A 115 -4.86 -6.48 2.10
C ARG A 115 -5.01 -5.03 1.68
N GLN A 116 -4.33 -4.11 2.37
CA GLN A 116 -4.33 -2.70 1.98
C GLN A 116 -3.69 -2.48 0.60
N PHE A 117 -2.64 -3.24 0.27
CA PHE A 117 -2.06 -3.24 -1.06
C PHE A 117 -3.06 -3.70 -2.12
N GLY A 118 -3.80 -4.79 -1.85
CA GLY A 118 -4.90 -5.24 -2.72
C GLY A 118 -5.96 -4.16 -2.95
N LYS A 119 -6.38 -3.45 -1.90
CA LYS A 119 -7.28 -2.29 -2.02
C LYS A 119 -6.69 -1.20 -2.93
N SER A 120 -5.42 -0.87 -2.75
CA SER A 120 -4.73 0.12 -3.59
C SER A 120 -4.60 -0.26 -5.07
N LEU A 121 -4.62 -1.57 -5.39
CA LEU A 121 -4.65 -2.06 -6.77
C LEU A 121 -6.04 -1.97 -7.40
N ALA A 122 -7.10 -2.08 -6.60
CA ALA A 122 -8.49 -2.01 -7.06
C ALA A 122 -9.05 -0.59 -7.08
N GLU A 123 -8.62 0.25 -6.15
CA GLU A 123 -9.13 1.60 -5.95
C GLU A 123 -7.98 2.63 -6.06
N PRO A 124 -7.95 3.48 -7.11
CA PRO A 124 -6.87 4.44 -7.34
C PRO A 124 -6.58 5.42 -6.20
N ASN A 125 -7.57 5.68 -5.34
CA ASN A 125 -7.47 6.61 -4.21
C ASN A 125 -7.01 5.94 -2.91
N GLU A 126 -6.88 4.60 -2.89
CA GLU A 126 -6.47 3.86 -1.70
C GLU A 126 -4.94 3.84 -1.56
N PRO A 127 -4.37 4.26 -0.41
CA PRO A 127 -2.93 4.28 -0.20
C PRO A 127 -2.26 2.91 -0.29
N ILE A 128 -1.02 2.89 -0.76
CA ILE A 128 -0.11 1.79 -0.44
C ILE A 128 0.39 2.04 0.99
N VAL A 129 0.16 1.07 1.87
CA VAL A 129 0.56 1.18 3.27
C VAL A 129 1.55 0.11 3.60
N ASP A 130 2.69 0.50 4.17
CA ASP A 130 3.65 -0.41 4.77
C ASP A 130 4.11 0.07 6.14
N GLN A 131 5.09 -0.63 6.72
CA GLN A 131 5.59 -0.28 8.05
C GLN A 131 6.20 1.12 8.13
N HIS A 132 6.87 1.58 7.06
CA HIS A 132 7.55 2.87 7.04
C HIS A 132 6.53 3.99 6.85
N VAL A 133 5.56 3.83 5.95
CA VAL A 133 4.45 4.76 5.76
C VAL A 133 3.72 5.00 7.09
N LEU A 134 3.37 3.93 7.81
CA LEU A 134 2.69 4.06 9.10
C LEU A 134 3.59 4.66 10.18
N ARG A 135 4.89 4.36 10.18
CA ARG A 135 5.84 4.98 11.11
C ARG A 135 5.90 6.50 10.90
N ALA A 136 6.01 6.96 9.66
CA ALA A 136 6.00 8.38 9.32
C ALA A 136 4.69 9.05 9.77
N TYR A 137 3.56 8.41 9.49
CA TYR A 137 2.26 8.96 9.88
C TYR A 137 2.05 8.98 11.40
N CYS A 138 2.53 7.98 12.15
CA CYS A 138 2.42 8.02 13.60
C CYS A 138 3.29 9.10 14.24
N GLU A 139 4.44 9.42 13.65
CA GLU A 139 5.35 10.42 14.18
C GLU A 139 4.84 11.85 13.96
N TYR A 140 4.22 12.11 12.80
CA TYR A 140 3.87 13.48 12.37
C TYR A 140 2.38 13.73 12.16
N GLY A 141 1.58 12.68 11.99
CA GLY A 141 0.14 12.77 11.74
C GLY A 141 -0.66 13.01 13.01
N ASN A 142 -1.96 13.28 12.81
CA ASN A 142 -2.91 13.45 13.90
C ASN A 142 -3.47 12.09 14.33
N LEU A 143 -3.12 11.64 15.54
CA LEU A 143 -3.54 10.36 16.11
C LEU A 143 -4.79 10.43 17.00
N LYS A 144 -5.51 11.58 17.02
CA LYS A 144 -6.71 11.75 17.87
C LYS A 144 -7.77 10.67 17.65
N ASP A 145 -7.89 10.15 16.43
CA ASP A 145 -8.86 9.12 16.08
C ASP A 145 -8.34 7.68 16.28
N VAL A 146 -7.09 7.53 16.71
CA VAL A 146 -6.46 6.23 16.94
C VAL A 146 -6.55 5.88 18.42
N ILE A 147 -7.56 5.08 18.77
CA ILE A 147 -7.82 4.63 20.15
C ILE A 147 -6.54 4.04 20.78
N GLY A 148 -6.10 4.61 21.90
CA GLY A 148 -5.06 4.04 22.76
C GLY A 148 -3.61 4.24 22.30
N ARG A 149 -3.31 5.15 21.35
CA ARG A 149 -1.93 5.37 20.88
C ARG A 149 -1.49 6.83 20.99
N ASN A 150 -0.56 7.08 21.92
CA ASN A 150 0.13 8.37 22.04
C ASN A 150 1.55 8.36 21.43
N LYS A 151 2.12 7.18 21.11
CA LYS A 151 3.44 7.00 20.48
C LYS A 151 3.50 5.72 19.64
N VAL A 152 4.38 5.71 18.63
CA VAL A 152 4.64 4.56 17.76
C VAL A 152 5.33 3.44 18.53
N PRO A 153 4.82 2.19 18.54
CA PRO A 153 5.69 1.06 18.77
C PRO A 153 6.49 0.80 17.47
N ARG A 154 7.82 0.76 17.55
CA ARG A 154 8.69 0.29 16.45
C ARG A 154 8.38 -1.18 16.16
N LYS A 155 7.31 -1.43 15.40
CA LYS A 155 6.85 -2.77 15.03
C LYS A 155 7.33 -3.07 13.62
N SER A 156 7.94 -4.24 13.47
CA SER A 156 8.26 -4.84 12.17
C SER A 156 7.02 -5.42 11.47
N VAL A 157 5.93 -5.65 12.22
CA VAL A 157 4.73 -6.31 11.70
C VAL A 157 3.47 -5.62 12.24
N PHE A 158 2.59 -5.23 11.30
CA PHE A 158 1.27 -4.68 11.58
C PHE A 158 0.22 -5.79 11.56
N LYS A 159 -0.64 -5.79 12.59
CA LYS A 159 -1.68 -6.79 12.82
C LYS A 159 -3.06 -6.20 12.61
N SER A 160 -4.10 -7.05 12.65
CA SER A 160 -5.50 -6.62 12.58
C SER A 160 -5.87 -5.55 13.64
N SER A 161 -5.23 -5.58 14.81
CA SER A 161 -5.38 -4.54 15.85
C SER A 161 -4.87 -3.16 15.45
N ASP A 162 -4.08 -3.05 14.38
CA ASP A 162 -3.57 -1.79 13.83
C ASP A 162 -4.49 -1.20 12.74
N GLN A 163 -5.66 -1.80 12.48
CA GLN A 163 -6.57 -1.34 11.43
C GLN A 163 -7.03 0.11 11.64
N SER A 164 -7.27 0.55 12.87
CA SER A 164 -7.66 1.94 13.16
C SER A 164 -6.60 2.96 12.74
N LEU A 165 -5.32 2.61 12.85
CA LEU A 165 -4.22 3.46 12.41
C LEU A 165 -4.19 3.55 10.88
N ILE A 166 -4.39 2.43 10.19
CA ILE A 166 -4.49 2.40 8.72
C ILE A 166 -5.67 3.23 8.26
N ASP A 167 -6.82 3.11 8.91
CA ASP A 167 -8.01 3.89 8.58
C ASP A 167 -7.81 5.38 8.85
N SER A 168 -7.08 5.76 9.91
CA SER A 168 -6.69 7.14 10.15
C SER A 168 -5.80 7.69 9.03
N TYR A 169 -4.80 6.92 8.59
CA TYR A 169 -3.94 7.31 7.47
C TYR A 169 -4.73 7.43 6.15
N ARG A 170 -5.63 6.48 5.88
CA ARG A 170 -6.52 6.52 4.70
C ARG A 170 -7.37 7.79 4.70
N LYS A 171 -7.99 8.15 5.83
CA LYS A 171 -8.75 9.40 5.99
C LYS A 171 -7.88 10.63 5.77
N TRP A 172 -6.69 10.66 6.35
CA TRP A 172 -5.74 11.75 6.17
C TRP A 172 -5.37 11.95 4.69
N LEU A 173 -5.03 10.87 3.98
CA LEU A 173 -4.70 10.96 2.56
C LEU A 173 -5.92 11.36 1.72
N ALA A 174 -7.09 10.80 2.02
CA ALA A 174 -8.34 11.15 1.32
C ALA A 174 -8.64 12.66 1.43
N ASN A 175 -8.43 13.26 2.61
CA ASN A 175 -8.59 14.69 2.82
C ASN A 175 -7.60 15.53 1.99
N ILE A 176 -6.37 15.06 1.82
CA ILE A 176 -5.39 15.73 0.95
C ILE A 176 -5.84 15.61 -0.51
N LEU A 177 -6.19 14.40 -0.97
CA LEU A 177 -6.61 14.14 -2.35
C LEU A 177 -7.90 14.86 -2.74
N ALA A 178 -8.79 15.15 -1.78
CA ALA A 178 -9.99 15.95 -2.01
C ALA A 178 -9.66 17.36 -2.55
N ASN A 179 -8.47 17.89 -2.24
CA ASN A 179 -7.99 19.19 -2.69
C ASN A 179 -7.10 19.12 -3.95
N VAL A 180 -6.95 17.94 -4.55
CA VAL A 180 -6.17 17.70 -5.77
C VAL A 180 -7.14 17.43 -6.93
N LYS A 181 -6.80 17.93 -8.12
CA LYS A 181 -7.59 17.71 -9.34
C LYS A 181 -7.77 16.21 -9.61
N PRO A 182 -8.98 15.72 -9.95
CA PRO A 182 -9.24 14.29 -10.12
C PRO A 182 -8.24 13.54 -11.01
N GLU A 183 -7.83 14.15 -12.11
CA GLU A 183 -6.89 13.62 -13.09
C GLU A 183 -5.45 13.46 -12.55
N GLU A 184 -5.07 14.25 -11.53
CA GLU A 184 -3.75 14.18 -10.90
C GLU A 184 -3.73 13.27 -9.67
N ARG A 185 -4.89 12.90 -9.11
CA ARG A 185 -4.97 12.20 -7.81
C ARG A 185 -4.12 10.94 -7.76
N ASN A 186 -4.11 10.13 -8.82
CA ASN A 186 -3.34 8.89 -8.83
C ASN A 186 -1.82 9.14 -8.79
N SER A 187 -1.32 10.07 -9.62
CA SER A 187 0.11 10.43 -9.63
C SER A 187 0.52 11.10 -8.33
N PHE A 188 -0.34 11.98 -7.81
CA PHE A 188 -0.13 12.68 -6.54
C PHE A 188 -0.06 11.70 -5.37
N LYS A 189 -1.05 10.80 -5.27
CA LYS A 189 -1.11 9.73 -4.28
C LYS A 189 0.15 8.86 -4.32
N TYR A 190 0.60 8.47 -5.51
CA TYR A 190 1.81 7.66 -5.65
C TYR A 190 3.06 8.40 -5.15
N LYS A 191 3.15 9.71 -5.38
CA LYS A 191 4.22 10.55 -4.82
C LYS A 191 4.15 10.60 -3.29
N ILE A 192 2.96 10.78 -2.71
CA ILE A 192 2.78 10.77 -1.26
C ILE A 192 3.20 9.44 -0.64
N ASP A 193 2.78 8.30 -1.19
CA ASP A 193 3.15 6.97 -0.68
C ASP A 193 4.68 6.81 -0.61
N LYS A 194 5.41 7.22 -1.65
CA LYS A 194 6.88 7.18 -1.69
C LYS A 194 7.53 8.12 -0.67
N ILE A 195 7.02 9.35 -0.55
CA ILE A 195 7.56 10.34 0.37
C ILE A 195 7.34 9.87 1.82
N MET A 196 6.15 9.34 2.13
CA MET A 196 5.83 8.80 3.45
C MET A 196 6.67 7.57 3.80
N PHE A 197 6.89 6.66 2.84
CA PHE A 197 7.84 5.57 2.97
C PHE A 197 9.24 6.10 3.31
N ALA A 198 9.74 7.08 2.56
CA ALA A 198 11.08 7.62 2.73
C ALA A 198 11.26 8.31 4.10
N ILE A 199 10.26 9.09 4.53
CA ILE A 199 10.22 9.68 5.88
C ILE A 199 10.31 8.57 6.93
N GLY A 200 9.52 7.50 6.79
CA GLY A 200 9.47 6.41 7.75
C GLY A 200 10.73 5.58 7.82
N LYS A 201 11.38 5.35 6.67
CA LYS A 201 12.67 4.65 6.62
C LYS A 201 13.78 5.43 7.31
N LEU A 202 13.77 6.77 7.21
CA LEU A 202 14.73 7.65 7.90
C LEU A 202 14.48 7.77 9.42
N LEU A 203 13.34 7.29 9.92
CA LEU A 203 13.01 7.22 11.34
C LEU A 203 13.35 5.85 11.97
N ASP A 204 13.69 4.85 11.15
CA ASP A 204 14.22 3.58 11.64
C ASP A 204 15.61 3.78 12.25
#